data_AF-A0A7C2TKD5-F1
#
_entry.id   AF-A0A7C2TKD5-F1
#
_cell.length_a   1.000
_cell.length_b   1.000
_cell.length_c   1.000
_cell.angle_alpha   90.00
_cell.angle_beta   90.00
_cell.angle_gamma   90.00
#
_symmetry.space_group_name_H-M   'P 1'
#
loop_
_entity.id
_entity.type
_entity.pdbx_description
1 polymer ?
#
loop_
_entity_poly.entity_id
_entity_poly.type
_entity_poly.pdbx_seq_one_letter_code
_entity_poly.pdbx_strand_id
1 'polypeptide(L)'
;MTMSEKKGFDIDKHLSRLITHVEFTVPTSISDVEPSEVERVVSKVTTKDLADIIKNAVRLDILGQYEEALSWYDKALKINPIDLNTMFKKALLLSKIGKYEQAVFLFDQVIEIDPTLVSALVNRKIVLEKLGKHFGVVPLSDKQLS
;
A
#
# COMPACT_ATOMS: atom_id res chain seq x y z
N MET A 1 21.78 23.67 18.97
CA MET A 1 20.53 23.37 19.71
C MET A 1 19.38 23.86 18.85
N THR A 2 18.81 23.00 17.99
CA THR A 2 17.53 22.25 18.19
C THR A 2 16.33 23.23 18.15
N MET A 3 15.29 23.11 17.33
CA MET A 3 14.66 21.94 16.73
C MET A 3 13.94 22.29 15.42
N SER A 4 13.81 21.25 14.61
CA SER A 4 12.95 21.06 13.45
C SER A 4 11.47 21.43 13.67
N GLU A 5 10.94 22.33 12.85
CA GLU A 5 9.49 22.49 12.64
C GLU A 5 9.02 21.41 11.65
N LYS A 6 8.35 20.38 12.19
CA LYS A 6 7.59 19.41 11.39
C LYS A 6 6.41 20.15 10.74
N LYS A 7 6.45 20.28 9.41
CA LYS A 7 5.24 20.58 8.62
C LYS A 7 4.25 19.43 8.81
N GLY A 8 3.29 19.63 9.71
CA GLY A 8 2.12 18.77 9.84
C GLY A 8 1.35 18.79 8.53
N PHE A 9 1.21 17.61 7.92
CA PHE A 9 0.35 17.42 6.76
C PHE A 9 -1.10 17.51 7.27
N ASP A 10 -1.79 18.58 6.89
CA ASP A 10 -3.14 18.92 7.37
C ASP A 10 -4.18 17.96 6.75
N ILE A 11 -4.44 16.85 7.45
CA ILE A 11 -5.29 15.75 6.99
C ILE A 11 -6.77 16.19 6.96
N ASP A 12 -7.17 17.10 7.85
CA ASP A 12 -8.57 17.55 8.01
C ASP A 12 -9.09 18.27 6.76
N LYS A 13 -8.27 19.12 6.14
CA LYS A 13 -8.66 19.85 4.93
C LYS A 13 -8.82 18.94 3.70
N HIS A 14 -8.15 17.79 3.70
CA HIS A 14 -8.27 16.79 2.65
C HIS A 14 -9.49 15.89 2.84
N LEU A 15 -9.86 15.57 4.08
CA LEU A 15 -11.05 14.77 4.40
C LEU A 15 -12.35 15.49 3.98
N SER A 16 -12.45 16.81 4.18
CA SER A 16 -13.63 17.57 3.71
C SER A 16 -13.81 17.55 2.18
N ARG A 17 -12.73 17.36 1.41
CA ARG A 17 -12.77 17.28 -0.06
C ARG A 17 -13.11 15.89 -0.59
N LEU A 18 -12.85 14.84 0.19
CA LEU A 18 -13.15 13.45 -0.18
C LEU A 18 -14.65 13.10 -0.05
N ILE A 19 -15.39 13.86 0.78
CA ILE A 19 -16.83 13.65 1.00
C ILE A 19 -17.68 14.24 -0.15
N THR A 20 -17.14 15.13 -0.98
CA THR A 20 -17.95 15.92 -1.95
C THR A 20 -18.30 15.22 -3.27
N HIS A 21 -18.04 13.93 -3.46
CA HIS A 21 -18.37 13.23 -4.72
C HIS A 21 -19.13 11.90 -4.54
N VAL A 22 -19.68 11.64 -3.35
CA VAL A 22 -20.66 10.57 -3.20
C VAL A 22 -22.02 11.16 -3.53
N GLU A 23 -22.41 11.11 -4.81
CA GLU A 23 -23.80 11.30 -5.23
C GLU A 23 -24.64 10.16 -4.65
N PHE A 24 -25.03 10.28 -3.39
CA PHE A 24 -26.10 9.50 -2.81
C PHE A 24 -27.15 10.47 -2.29
N THR A 25 -28.28 10.51 -2.99
CA THR A 25 -29.50 11.17 -2.55
C THR A 25 -30.00 10.49 -1.27
N VAL A 26 -29.66 11.05 -0.11
CA VAL A 26 -30.35 10.77 1.16
C VAL A 26 -31.11 12.02 1.58
N PRO A 27 -32.46 11.98 1.62
CA PRO A 27 -33.24 13.07 2.16
C PRO A 27 -33.44 12.83 3.66
N THR A 28 -32.75 13.56 4.53
CA THR A 28 -33.25 13.92 5.88
C THR A 28 -32.26 14.81 6.63
N SER A 29 -32.81 15.76 7.38
CA SER A 29 -32.11 16.71 8.26
C SER A 29 -31.01 16.05 9.10
N ILE A 30 -29.82 16.66 9.09
CA ILE A 30 -28.58 16.24 9.77
C ILE A 30 -28.63 16.44 11.30
N SER A 31 -29.79 16.78 11.88
CA SER A 31 -29.90 17.15 13.30
C SER A 31 -29.96 15.98 14.28
N ASP A 32 -30.26 14.75 13.84
CA ASP A 32 -30.54 13.61 14.75
C ASP A 32 -29.65 12.37 14.52
N VAL A 33 -28.58 12.48 13.71
CA VAL A 33 -27.67 11.34 13.50
C VAL A 33 -26.51 11.44 14.47
N GLU A 34 -26.49 10.54 15.47
CA GLU A 34 -25.37 10.38 16.40
C GLU A 34 -24.06 10.20 15.61
N PRO A 35 -22.97 10.94 15.94
CA PRO A 35 -21.69 10.86 15.24
C PRO A 35 -21.16 9.42 15.10
N SER A 36 -21.46 8.55 16.08
CA SER A 36 -21.11 7.13 16.07
C SER A 36 -21.79 6.33 14.95
N GLU A 37 -23.01 6.71 14.56
CA GLU A 37 -23.75 6.04 13.48
C GLU A 37 -23.21 6.47 12.10
N VAL A 38 -22.86 7.74 11.94
CA VAL A 38 -22.19 8.25 10.72
C VAL A 38 -20.82 7.60 10.55
N GLU A 39 -20.00 7.57 11.60
CA GLU A 39 -18.67 6.94 11.56
C GLU A 39 -18.77 5.43 11.31
N ARG A 40 -19.77 4.76 11.88
CA ARG A 40 -20.05 3.34 11.62
C ARG A 40 -20.51 3.08 10.19
N VAL A 41 -21.35 3.93 9.63
CA VAL A 41 -21.81 3.78 8.23
C VAL A 41 -20.68 4.10 7.26
N VAL A 42 -19.94 5.18 7.47
CA VAL A 42 -18.77 5.56 6.66
C VAL A 42 -17.69 4.49 6.74
N SER A 43 -17.34 3.99 7.92
CA SER A 43 -16.36 2.90 8.07
C SER A 43 -16.82 1.61 7.38
N LYS A 44 -18.11 1.26 7.44
CA LYS A 44 -18.65 0.06 6.79
C LYS A 44 -18.73 0.18 5.26
N VAL A 45 -19.07 1.36 4.75
CA VAL A 45 -19.08 1.67 3.31
C VAL A 45 -17.65 1.69 2.77
N THR A 46 -16.75 2.44 3.40
CA THR A 46 -15.34 2.54 2.99
C THR A 46 -14.58 1.21 3.07
N THR A 47 -14.87 0.35 4.05
CA THR A 47 -14.25 -0.98 4.16
C THR A 47 -14.79 -1.97 3.13
N LYS A 48 -16.07 -1.91 2.78
CA LYS A 48 -16.64 -2.72 1.69
C LYS A 48 -16.03 -2.32 0.35
N ASP A 49 -15.93 -1.02 0.10
CA ASP A 49 -15.31 -0.47 -1.11
C ASP A 49 -13.81 -0.82 -1.16
N LEU A 50 -13.11 -0.78 -0.03
CA LEU A 50 -11.70 -1.19 0.05
C LEU A 50 -11.50 -2.67 -0.30
N ALA A 51 -12.36 -3.57 0.21
CA ALA A 51 -12.29 -4.99 -0.12
C ALA A 51 -12.50 -5.23 -1.63
N ASP A 52 -13.44 -4.52 -2.24
CA ASP A 52 -13.71 -4.61 -3.68
C ASP A 52 -12.57 -4.03 -4.52
N ILE A 53 -11.94 -2.93 -4.09
CA ILE A 53 -10.73 -2.34 -4.69
C ILE A 53 -9.59 -3.36 -4.68
N ILE A 54 -9.30 -3.98 -3.54
CA ILE A 54 -8.23 -4.98 -3.40
C ILE A 54 -8.53 -6.21 -4.26
N LYS A 55 -9.78 -6.68 -4.27
CA LYS A 55 -10.21 -7.82 -5.10
C LYS A 55 -10.02 -7.53 -6.58
N ASN A 56 -10.35 -6.32 -7.03
CA ASN A 56 -10.12 -5.90 -8.40
C ASN A 56 -8.62 -5.83 -8.73
N ALA A 57 -7.79 -5.29 -7.83
CA ALA A 57 -6.33 -5.27 -8.00
C ALA A 57 -5.76 -6.68 -8.21
N VAL A 58 -6.14 -7.61 -7.35
CA VAL A 58 -5.70 -9.02 -7.43
C VAL A 58 -6.18 -9.69 -8.72
N ARG A 59 -7.43 -9.45 -9.13
CA ARG A 59 -7.96 -9.97 -10.39
C ARG A 59 -7.14 -9.50 -11.59
N LEU A 60 -6.81 -8.20 -11.64
CA LEU A 60 -6.04 -7.61 -12.74
C LEU A 60 -4.59 -8.13 -12.78
N ASP A 61 -3.98 -8.33 -11.61
CA ASP A 61 -2.65 -8.96 -11.49
C ASP A 61 -2.65 -10.39 -12.08
N ILE A 62 -3.68 -11.19 -11.74
CA ILE A 62 -3.85 -12.54 -12.30
C ILE A 62 -4.06 -12.49 -13.83
N LEU A 63 -4.79 -11.49 -14.33
CA LEU A 63 -5.03 -11.28 -15.77
C LEU A 63 -3.81 -10.72 -16.52
N GLY A 64 -2.73 -10.35 -15.83
CA GLY A 64 -1.54 -9.77 -16.45
C GLY A 64 -1.63 -8.27 -16.73
N GLN A 65 -2.69 -7.60 -16.27
CA GLN A 65 -2.91 -6.16 -16.42
C GLN A 65 -2.21 -5.41 -15.27
N TYR A 66 -0.87 -5.37 -15.33
CA TYR A 66 -0.02 -5.00 -14.21
C TYR A 66 -0.09 -3.51 -13.86
N GLU A 67 -0.12 -2.63 -14.85
CA GLU A 67 -0.21 -1.19 -14.66
C GLU A 67 -1.53 -0.80 -13.99
N GLU A 68 -2.65 -1.39 -14.43
CA GLU A 68 -3.95 -1.18 -13.82
C GLU A 68 -3.98 -1.77 -12.41
N ALA A 69 -3.46 -2.98 -12.20
CA ALA A 69 -3.37 -3.60 -10.89
C ALA A 69 -2.60 -2.73 -9.89
N LEU A 70 -1.47 -2.14 -10.29
CA LEU A 70 -0.72 -1.18 -9.47
C LEU A 70 -1.57 0.03 -9.09
N SER A 71 -2.30 0.61 -10.04
CA SER A 71 -3.20 1.75 -9.77
C SER A 71 -4.27 1.41 -8.74
N TRP A 72 -4.81 0.18 -8.78
CA TRP A 72 -5.77 -0.27 -7.78
C TRP A 72 -5.13 -0.51 -6.40
N TYR A 73 -3.93 -1.09 -6.35
CA TYR A 73 -3.19 -1.19 -5.08
C TYR A 73 -2.86 0.20 -4.50
N ASP A 74 -2.51 1.18 -5.33
CA ASP A 74 -2.30 2.56 -4.89
C ASP A 74 -3.57 3.20 -4.33
N LYS A 75 -4.73 2.94 -4.95
CA LYS A 75 -6.03 3.39 -4.42
C LYS A 75 -6.33 2.76 -3.08
N ALA A 76 -6.10 1.45 -2.93
CA ALA A 76 -6.29 0.75 -1.66
C ALA A 76 -5.40 1.36 -0.56
N LEU A 77 -4.12 1.62 -0.85
CA LEU A 77 -3.18 2.21 0.10
C LEU A 77 -3.44 3.69 0.40
N LYS A 78 -4.19 4.42 -0.46
CA LYS A 78 -4.67 5.76 -0.10
C LYS A 78 -5.78 5.73 0.95
N ILE A 79 -6.59 4.67 0.95
CA ILE A 79 -7.70 4.49 1.91
C ILE A 79 -7.17 3.90 3.21
N ASN A 80 -6.35 2.84 3.12
CA ASN A 80 -5.66 2.24 4.26
C ASN A 80 -4.14 2.18 3.99
N PRO A 81 -3.38 3.20 4.42
CA PRO A 81 -1.95 3.28 4.17
C PRO A 81 -1.13 2.17 4.84
N ILE A 82 -1.67 1.53 5.89
CA ILE A 82 -0.98 0.51 6.69
C ILE A 82 -1.74 -0.82 6.55
N ASP A 83 -2.03 -1.23 5.31
CA ASP A 83 -2.49 -2.58 5.00
C ASP A 83 -1.32 -3.44 4.50
N LEU A 84 -0.72 -4.20 5.42
CA LEU A 84 0.44 -5.05 5.14
C LEU A 84 0.19 -6.03 4.00
N ASN A 85 -1.02 -6.56 3.87
CA ASN A 85 -1.35 -7.51 2.81
C ASN A 85 -1.36 -6.82 1.44
N THR A 86 -1.93 -5.62 1.34
CA THR A 86 -1.92 -4.82 0.11
C THR A 86 -0.50 -4.35 -0.24
N MET A 87 0.27 -3.87 0.74
CA MET A 87 1.68 -3.50 0.54
C MET A 87 2.51 -4.68 0.02
N PHE A 88 2.37 -5.85 0.64
CA PHE A 88 3.05 -7.08 0.25
C PHE A 88 2.68 -7.52 -1.17
N LYS A 89 1.39 -7.51 -1.52
CA LYS A 89 0.91 -7.84 -2.89
C LYS A 89 1.43 -6.87 -3.94
N LYS A 90 1.42 -5.57 -3.64
CA LYS A 90 1.99 -4.54 -4.53
C LYS A 90 3.49 -4.76 -4.72
N ALA A 91 4.23 -5.10 -3.66
CA ALA A 91 5.66 -5.41 -3.74
C ALA A 91 5.96 -6.64 -4.62
N LEU A 92 5.14 -7.70 -4.50
CA LEU A 92 5.23 -8.87 -5.38
C LEU A 92 4.99 -8.50 -6.85
N LEU A 93 3.99 -7.68 -7.13
CA LEU A 93 3.70 -7.22 -8.48
C LEU A 93 4.85 -6.39 -9.06
N LEU A 94 5.39 -5.45 -8.28
CA LEU A 94 6.57 -4.65 -8.67
C LEU A 94 7.79 -5.53 -8.98
N SER A 95 8.02 -6.56 -8.18
CA SER A 95 9.05 -7.57 -8.43
C SER A 95 8.81 -8.34 -9.73
N LYS A 96 7.55 -8.69 -10.05
CA LYS A 96 7.16 -9.39 -11.28
C LYS A 96 7.45 -8.57 -12.54
N ILE A 97 7.25 -7.25 -12.49
CA ILE A 97 7.47 -6.34 -13.62
C ILE A 97 8.88 -5.72 -13.66
N GLY A 98 9.80 -6.18 -12.81
CA GLY A 98 11.20 -5.74 -12.82
C GLY A 98 11.49 -4.42 -12.10
N LYS A 99 10.51 -3.83 -11.40
CA LYS A 99 10.72 -2.63 -10.56
C LYS A 99 11.26 -3.02 -9.18
N TYR A 100 12.46 -3.59 -9.18
CA TYR A 100 13.03 -4.26 -8.01
C TYR A 100 13.29 -3.32 -6.83
N GLU A 101 13.78 -2.10 -7.06
CA GLU A 101 14.05 -1.13 -5.99
C GLU A 101 12.78 -0.74 -5.23
N GLN A 102 11.69 -0.49 -5.97
CA GLN A 102 10.39 -0.17 -5.37
C GLN A 102 9.80 -1.36 -4.62
N ALA A 103 10.01 -2.59 -5.12
CA ALA A 103 9.60 -3.80 -4.44
C ALA A 103 10.37 -3.99 -3.12
N VAL A 104 11.70 -3.81 -3.11
CA VAL A 104 12.51 -3.90 -1.89
C VAL A 104 12.04 -2.88 -0.86
N PHE A 105 11.82 -1.64 -1.28
CA PHE A 105 11.34 -0.58 -0.38
C PHE A 105 10.03 -0.95 0.30
N LEU A 106 9.04 -1.48 -0.43
CA LEU A 106 7.78 -1.92 0.17
C LEU A 106 7.96 -3.13 1.08
N PHE A 107 8.83 -4.09 0.73
CA PHE A 107 9.11 -5.20 1.64
C PHE A 107 9.79 -4.73 2.92
N ASP A 108 10.71 -3.77 2.85
CA ASP A 108 11.35 -3.16 4.01
C ASP A 108 10.31 -2.51 4.94
N GLN A 109 9.37 -1.74 4.38
CA GLN A 109 8.27 -1.16 5.17
C GLN A 109 7.39 -2.22 5.83
N VAL A 110 7.05 -3.29 5.10
CA VAL A 110 6.27 -4.41 5.66
C VAL A 110 7.01 -5.09 6.80
N ILE A 111 8.33 -5.29 6.68
CA ILE A 111 9.19 -5.90 7.72
C ILE A 111 9.35 -4.96 8.91
N GLU A 112 9.44 -3.64 8.69
CA GLU A 112 9.52 -2.65 9.76
C GLU A 112 8.26 -2.67 10.63
N ILE A 113 7.09 -2.87 10.01
CA ILE A 113 5.81 -2.94 10.73
C ILE A 113 5.59 -4.34 11.35
N ASP A 114 5.86 -5.41 10.59
CA ASP A 114 5.80 -6.79 11.06
C ASP A 114 7.09 -7.56 10.74
N PRO A 115 8.06 -7.56 11.68
CA PRO A 115 9.32 -8.28 11.52
C PRO A 115 9.16 -9.80 11.48
N THR A 116 8.01 -10.33 11.89
CA THR A 116 7.75 -11.77 11.96
C THR A 116 7.19 -12.33 10.66
N LEU A 117 6.84 -11.48 9.69
CA LEU A 117 6.32 -11.90 8.41
C LEU A 117 7.43 -12.50 7.53
N VAL A 118 7.69 -13.79 7.73
CA VAL A 118 8.72 -14.57 7.00
C VAL A 118 8.57 -14.44 5.48
N SER A 119 7.34 -14.39 4.97
CA SER A 119 7.07 -14.20 3.55
C SER A 119 7.67 -12.90 3.00
N ALA A 120 7.65 -11.80 3.75
CA ALA A 120 8.25 -10.53 3.33
C ALA A 120 9.79 -10.63 3.31
N LEU A 121 10.40 -11.24 4.33
CA LEU A 121 11.84 -11.46 4.40
C LEU A 121 12.35 -12.31 3.22
N VAL A 122 11.67 -13.42 2.93
CA VAL A 122 12.04 -14.32 1.83
C VAL A 122 11.93 -13.62 0.48
N ASN A 123 10.80 -12.94 0.22
CA ASN A 123 10.60 -12.26 -1.06
C ASN A 123 11.57 -11.08 -1.23
N ARG A 124 11.85 -10.33 -0.17
CA ARG A 124 12.88 -9.28 -0.19
C ARG A 124 14.24 -9.82 -0.62
N LYS A 125 14.69 -10.94 -0.04
CA LYS A 125 15.95 -11.58 -0.42
C LYS A 125 15.97 -11.95 -1.91
N ILE A 126 14.90 -12.58 -2.40
CA ILE A 126 14.77 -12.95 -3.81
C ILE A 126 14.86 -11.71 -4.72
N VAL A 127 14.20 -10.61 -4.34
CA VAL A 127 14.24 -9.37 -5.13
C VAL A 127 15.64 -8.75 -5.10
N LEU A 128 16.33 -8.73 -3.97
CA LEU A 128 17.70 -8.24 -3.87
C LEU A 128 18.67 -9.05 -4.75
N GLU A 129 18.52 -10.37 -4.81
CA GLU A 129 19.30 -11.23 -5.71
C GLU A 129 19.02 -10.90 -7.18
N LYS A 130 17.76 -10.67 -7.55
CA LYS A 130 17.37 -10.25 -8.90
C LYS A 130 17.94 -8.87 -9.24
N LEU A 131 17.87 -7.93 -8.30
CA LEU A 131 18.44 -6.59 -8.43
C LEU A 131 19.95 -6.68 -8.68
N GLY A 132 20.69 -7.42 -7.85
CA GLY A 132 22.12 -7.62 -8.02
C GLY A 132 22.49 -8.23 -9.39
N LYS A 133 21.76 -9.25 -9.83
CA LYS A 133 21.94 -9.84 -11.17
C LYS A 133 21.66 -8.85 -12.30
N HIS A 134 20.62 -8.02 -12.17
CA HIS A 134 20.22 -7.04 -13.19
C HIS A 134 21.25 -5.91 -13.36
N PHE A 135 21.88 -5.49 -12.27
CA PHE A 135 22.90 -4.44 -12.27
C PHE A 135 24.34 -4.96 -12.37
N GLY A 136 24.55 -6.27 -12.58
CA GLY A 136 25.88 -6.87 -12.65
C GLY A 136 26.65 -6.81 -11.32
N VAL A 137 25.97 -6.56 -10.21
CA VAL A 137 26.55 -6.62 -8.87
C VAL A 137 26.63 -8.09 -8.48
N VAL A 138 27.75 -8.72 -8.86
CA VAL A 138 28.08 -10.07 -8.41
C VAL A 138 28.16 -10.04 -6.88
N PRO A 139 27.47 -10.93 -6.15
CA PRO A 139 27.69 -11.05 -4.72
C PRO A 139 29.19 -11.31 -4.52
N LEU A 140 29.82 -10.57 -3.60
CA LEU A 140 31.17 -10.86 -3.11
C LEU A 140 31.15 -12.20 -2.36
N SER A 141 31.00 -13.32 -3.07
CA SER A 141 31.19 -14.66 -2.54
C SER A 141 32.47 -15.23 -3.12
N ASP A 142 33.43 -15.43 -2.22
CA ASP A 142 34.49 -16.45 -2.25
C ASP A 142 35.75 -16.25 -3.11
N LYS A 143 36.26 -15.01 -3.32
CA LYS A 143 37.53 -14.84 -4.06
C LYS A 143 38.61 -13.91 -3.48
N GLN A 144 38.70 -13.76 -2.15
CA GLN A 144 39.78 -12.98 -1.52
C GLN A 144 40.37 -13.59 -0.24
N LEU A 145 40.16 -14.88 0.04
CA LEU A 145 40.90 -15.59 1.10
C LEU A 145 41.76 -16.69 0.46
N SER A 146 42.86 -16.28 -0.18
CA SER A 146 43.99 -17.14 -0.53
C SER A 146 45.28 -16.43 -0.14
#